data_AF-A0A960TKR1-F1
#
_entry.id   AF-A0A960TKR1-F1
#
_cell.length_a   1.000
_cell.length_b   1.000
_cell.length_c   1.000
_cell.angle_alpha   90.00
_cell.angle_beta   90.00
_cell.angle_gamma   90.00
#
_symmetry.space_group_name_H-M   'P 1'
#
loop_
_entity.id
_entity.type
_entity.pdbx_description
1 polymer ?
#
loop_
_entity_poly.entity_id
_entity_poly.type
_entity_poly.pdbx_seq_one_letter_code
_entity_poly.pdbx_strand_id
1 'polypeptide(L)'
;MEEILIINKQKEIDFSNEYIRNFWLHSNKTTNIKQESNLITFIGNLEKVTEFINQASEMLCIYSSEFSNEIYNLILDTSTSKRIYFLTNDKSLGKDQLQSLAGNILIRLIKTNYQGSVLLSDVGANFNGLFFNGTLSAKDLEDQNRFLLRLEDEQKEYFIQLYNEWFWKEAEKEILTKDQAENPINIESQPFDFIFPNPDYISVEGIEKTISEIIAQKTNVHISLKNIDNHVANYLNNSVSNLCVYTNLINNNIDKLNILLNNNNSMFVYEGLENENNWEFVTNQNDKFIIINRKNSNQLGWVFNLTLQQIQDFLNILNNVNIVYTYINEEKRTNLINKKIYLPDENREIMINEIDEKILKKIEIPDLISIHDKNDFESNEPKQFIDPKYASKVIYHWEIHPPFLPKNSQKDSLYHKWEKSHLELHKSIENLLVKIEELDSSEGFLTRLSNFFHSSNYNNLNEMKKKVEEIKQTISQKKLYDLSEKEREELYSSLEKLRNDIEKRKNLKALDLKNYKTEKDNELKDKIYKKDSLKKSIEKLNKQINNNLSEIDKFSKDKKSIQNEIDKRKQDSLTQSADSSNK
;
A
#
# COMPACT_ATOMS: atom_id res chain seq x y z
N MET A 1 9.17 -35.04 -15.03
CA MET A 1 8.39 -33.86 -14.61
C MET A 1 9.28 -33.13 -13.63
N GLU A 2 9.90 -32.04 -14.06
CA GLU A 2 10.65 -31.19 -13.13
C GLU A 2 9.62 -30.38 -12.32
N GLU A 3 9.75 -30.42 -11.00
CA GLU A 3 8.96 -29.58 -10.10
C GLU A 3 9.27 -28.12 -10.39
N ILE A 4 8.25 -27.26 -10.40
CA ILE A 4 8.44 -25.82 -10.53
C ILE A 4 9.23 -25.38 -9.29
N LEU A 5 10.50 -25.01 -9.48
CA LEU A 5 11.35 -24.51 -8.40
C LEU A 5 10.92 -23.08 -8.06
N ILE A 6 10.02 -22.95 -7.08
CA ILE A 6 9.65 -21.66 -6.49
C ILE A 6 10.85 -21.13 -5.71
N ILE A 7 11.23 -19.88 -5.96
CA ILE A 7 12.36 -19.24 -5.29
C ILE A 7 11.81 -18.44 -4.11
N ASN A 8 12.18 -18.89 -2.91
CA ASN A 8 11.86 -18.18 -1.68
C ASN A 8 12.95 -17.17 -1.36
N LYS A 9 12.55 -15.94 -1.06
CA LYS A 9 13.45 -14.85 -0.69
C LYS A 9 12.99 -14.23 0.63
N GLN A 10 13.95 -13.69 1.36
CA GLN A 10 13.69 -12.94 2.58
C GLN A 10 14.59 -11.71 2.70
N LYS A 11 14.10 -10.70 3.40
CA LYS A 11 14.85 -9.47 3.73
C LYS A 11 14.48 -8.97 5.11
N GLU A 12 15.48 -8.74 5.94
CA GLU A 12 15.33 -8.08 7.24
C GLU A 12 15.46 -6.57 7.05
N ILE A 13 14.50 -5.81 7.58
CA ILE A 13 14.59 -4.36 7.69
C ILE A 13 14.52 -3.98 9.17
N ASP A 14 15.46 -3.14 9.58
CA ASP A 14 15.58 -2.67 10.95
C ASP A 14 14.93 -1.28 11.10
N PHE A 15 13.87 -1.24 11.90
CA PHE A 15 13.15 -0.04 12.32
C PHE A 15 13.43 0.33 13.80
N SER A 16 14.45 -0.27 14.41
CA SER A 16 14.84 -0.05 15.82
C SER A 16 15.06 1.41 16.20
N ASN A 17 15.52 2.23 15.24
CA ASN A 17 15.80 3.65 15.41
C ASN A 17 14.61 4.56 15.06
N GLU A 18 13.51 4.00 14.55
CA GLU A 18 12.29 4.74 14.32
C GLU A 18 11.62 5.12 15.66
N TYR A 19 10.93 6.25 15.66
CA TYR A 19 10.23 6.75 16.83
C TYR A 19 8.75 6.43 16.75
N ILE A 20 8.17 6.03 17.87
CA ILE A 20 6.71 6.04 18.05
C ILE A 20 6.37 7.33 18.77
N ARG A 21 5.33 8.01 18.30
CA ARG A 21 4.88 9.29 18.85
C ARG A 21 3.47 9.20 19.41
N ASN A 22 3.15 10.07 20.37
CA ASN A 22 1.82 10.30 20.91
C ASN A 22 1.12 9.02 21.39
N PHE A 23 1.68 8.35 22.40
CA PHE A 23 1.12 7.08 22.86
C PHE A 23 1.11 6.99 24.38
N TRP A 24 0.24 6.13 24.90
CA TRP A 24 0.19 5.77 26.30
C TRP A 24 0.98 4.48 26.52
N LEU A 25 2.01 4.53 27.36
CA LEU A 25 2.81 3.37 27.75
C LEU A 25 2.17 2.64 28.92
N HIS A 26 1.88 1.35 28.77
CA HIS A 26 1.36 0.53 29.87
C HIS A 26 2.44 0.27 30.92
N SER A 27 2.15 0.57 32.18
CA SER A 27 2.99 0.28 33.34
C SER A 27 2.48 -0.96 34.08
N ASN A 28 3.33 -1.98 34.22
CA ASN A 28 3.01 -3.22 34.95
C ASN A 28 3.11 -3.06 36.49
N LYS A 29 2.90 -1.85 37.02
CA LYS A 29 2.96 -1.62 38.46
C LYS A 29 1.60 -1.95 39.07
N THR A 30 1.47 -3.16 39.57
CA THR A 30 0.33 -3.57 40.40
C THR A 30 0.66 -3.37 41.88
N THR A 31 -0.07 -2.50 42.54
CA THR A 31 -0.16 -2.34 43.98
C THR A 31 -1.62 -2.51 44.39
N ASN A 32 -1.88 -3.37 45.38
CA ASN A 32 -3.23 -3.60 45.86
C ASN A 32 -3.70 -2.36 46.62
N ILE A 33 -4.77 -1.71 46.15
CA ILE A 33 -5.44 -0.62 46.85
C ILE A 33 -6.11 -1.21 48.09
N LYS A 34 -5.47 -1.03 49.25
CA LYS A 34 -6.06 -1.23 50.58
C LYS A 34 -5.55 -0.17 51.53
N GLN A 35 -5.76 1.10 51.20
CA GLN A 35 -5.58 2.17 52.17
C GLN A 35 -6.88 2.92 52.35
N GLU A 36 -7.43 2.76 53.55
CA GLU A 36 -8.53 3.56 54.07
C GLU A 36 -7.93 4.74 54.83
N SER A 37 -8.37 5.95 54.50
CA SER A 37 -8.31 7.07 55.44
C SER A 37 -9.66 7.16 56.17
N ASN A 38 -9.62 7.68 57.39
CA ASN A 38 -10.82 8.01 58.15
C ASN A 38 -11.58 9.23 57.59
N LEU A 39 -10.91 10.07 56.79
CA LEU A 39 -11.45 11.31 56.24
C LEU A 39 -11.86 11.17 54.77
N ILE A 40 -11.17 10.34 53.99
CA ILE A 40 -11.46 10.09 52.58
C ILE A 40 -11.49 8.59 52.29
N THR A 41 -12.52 8.14 51.60
CA THR A 41 -12.73 6.72 51.29
C THR A 41 -13.36 6.52 49.93
N PHE A 42 -12.91 5.46 49.25
CA PHE A 42 -13.37 5.04 47.92
C PHE A 42 -14.06 3.66 47.94
N ILE A 43 -13.94 2.93 49.06
CA ILE A 43 -14.48 1.57 49.23
C ILE A 43 -15.55 1.61 50.33
N GLY A 44 -16.58 0.78 50.15
CA GLY A 44 -17.65 0.63 51.14
C GLY A 44 -18.51 1.87 51.30
N ASN A 45 -18.73 2.62 50.21
CA ASN A 45 -19.46 3.89 50.26
C ASN A 45 -20.89 3.68 50.81
N LEU A 46 -21.58 2.61 50.40
CA LEU A 46 -22.90 2.25 50.91
C LEU A 46 -22.89 2.01 52.43
N GLU A 47 -21.93 1.24 52.94
CA GLU A 47 -21.85 0.92 54.39
C GLU A 47 -21.60 2.18 55.20
N LYS A 48 -20.72 3.07 54.74
CA LYS A 48 -20.37 4.32 55.43
C LYS A 48 -21.50 5.34 55.43
N VAL A 49 -22.22 5.46 54.31
CA VAL A 49 -23.44 6.30 54.25
C VAL A 49 -24.50 5.73 55.19
N THR A 50 -24.68 4.41 55.21
CA THR A 50 -25.63 3.73 56.10
C THR A 50 -25.27 3.95 57.58
N GLU A 51 -23.99 3.82 57.92
CA GLU A 51 -23.47 4.09 59.25
C GLU A 51 -23.74 5.54 59.68
N PHE A 52 -23.47 6.50 58.80
CA PHE A 52 -23.72 7.92 59.06
C PHE A 52 -25.20 8.21 59.38
N ILE A 53 -26.12 7.68 58.55
CA ILE A 53 -27.57 7.87 58.75
C ILE A 53 -28.04 7.25 60.07
N ASN A 54 -27.51 6.08 60.41
CA ASN A 54 -27.84 5.39 61.65
C ASN A 54 -27.32 6.13 62.90
N GLN A 55 -26.11 6.70 62.82
CA GLN A 55 -25.46 7.41 63.92
C GLN A 55 -26.07 8.77 64.26
N ALA A 56 -26.83 9.39 63.34
CA ALA A 56 -27.56 10.63 63.63
C ALA A 56 -28.44 10.44 64.89
N SER A 57 -28.47 11.41 65.79
CA SER A 57 -29.18 11.28 67.08
C SER A 57 -30.54 11.98 67.08
N GLU A 58 -30.62 13.19 66.52
CA GLU A 58 -31.82 14.04 66.55
C GLU A 58 -32.28 14.49 65.17
N MET A 59 -31.34 14.82 64.30
CA MET A 59 -31.62 15.51 63.03
C MET A 59 -30.75 14.98 61.90
N LEU A 60 -31.35 14.89 60.71
CA LEU A 60 -30.66 14.54 59.48
C LEU A 60 -31.12 15.44 58.34
N CYS A 61 -30.17 16.08 57.67
CA CYS A 61 -30.38 16.87 56.46
C CYS A 61 -29.70 16.14 55.30
N ILE A 62 -30.44 15.87 54.23
CA ILE A 62 -29.96 15.07 53.10
C ILE A 62 -30.24 15.80 51.81
N TYR A 63 -29.22 15.89 50.96
CA TYR A 63 -29.33 16.26 49.57
C TYR A 63 -28.75 15.17 48.68
N SER A 64 -29.51 14.73 47.68
CA SER A 64 -29.02 13.97 46.52
C SER A 64 -30.00 14.13 45.36
N SER A 65 -29.52 13.96 44.14
CA SER A 65 -30.35 13.96 42.93
C SER A 65 -30.91 12.60 42.55
N GLU A 66 -30.37 11.51 43.10
CA GLU A 66 -30.88 10.15 42.94
C GLU A 66 -30.68 9.33 44.22
N PHE A 67 -31.56 8.36 44.48
CA PHE A 67 -31.50 7.49 45.66
C PHE A 67 -31.67 6.01 45.32
N SER A 68 -30.97 5.15 46.05
CA SER A 68 -31.19 3.70 46.04
C SER A 68 -32.38 3.33 46.91
N ASN A 69 -33.00 2.17 46.63
CA ASN A 69 -34.08 1.64 47.48
C ASN A 69 -33.60 1.37 48.92
N GLU A 70 -32.33 1.00 49.10
CA GLU A 70 -31.75 0.72 50.41
C GLU A 70 -31.62 2.00 51.24
N ILE A 71 -31.07 3.06 50.66
CA ILE A 71 -30.97 4.37 51.31
C ILE A 71 -32.36 4.93 51.60
N TYR A 72 -33.29 4.78 50.65
CA TYR A 72 -34.68 5.18 50.81
C TYR A 72 -35.34 4.50 52.03
N ASN A 73 -35.23 3.17 52.13
CA ASN A 73 -35.81 2.40 53.24
C ASN A 73 -35.16 2.79 54.57
N LEU A 74 -33.85 3.00 54.57
CA LEU A 74 -33.11 3.43 55.75
C LEU A 74 -33.58 4.81 56.25
N ILE A 75 -33.83 5.75 55.35
CA ILE A 75 -34.36 7.08 55.68
C ILE A 75 -35.78 6.95 56.25
N LEU A 76 -36.62 6.11 55.65
CA LEU A 76 -37.97 5.85 56.13
C LEU A 76 -37.96 5.29 57.56
N ASP A 77 -37.15 4.26 57.82
CA ASP A 77 -37.01 3.67 59.16
C ASP A 77 -36.51 4.68 60.19
N THR A 78 -35.54 5.51 59.78
CA THR A 78 -34.94 6.56 60.61
C THR A 78 -35.93 7.69 60.95
N SER A 79 -36.88 7.99 60.06
CA SER A 79 -37.87 9.06 60.23
C SER A 79 -38.82 8.86 61.42
N THR A 80 -38.89 7.65 61.98
CA THR A 80 -39.74 7.33 63.13
C THR A 80 -39.24 7.96 64.44
N SER A 81 -37.95 8.28 64.52
CA SER A 81 -37.31 8.77 65.76
C SER A 81 -36.53 10.06 65.59
N LYS A 82 -36.32 10.53 64.35
CA LYS A 82 -35.45 11.67 64.03
C LYS A 82 -36.14 12.66 63.10
N ARG A 83 -35.76 13.94 63.20
CA ARG A 83 -36.23 14.99 62.29
C ARG A 83 -35.43 14.92 61.00
N ILE A 84 -36.08 14.62 59.89
CA ILE A 84 -35.42 14.52 58.59
C ILE A 84 -35.87 15.67 57.68
N TYR A 85 -34.88 16.40 57.16
CA TYR A 85 -35.02 17.40 56.11
C TYR A 85 -34.46 16.78 54.83
N PHE A 86 -35.32 16.57 53.84
CA PHE A 86 -34.99 15.83 52.64
C PHE A 86 -35.10 16.74 51.42
N LEU A 87 -33.96 17.09 50.83
CA LEU A 87 -33.87 17.91 49.63
C LEU A 87 -33.53 17.03 48.43
N THR A 88 -34.32 17.13 47.37
CA THR A 88 -34.07 16.35 46.17
C THR A 88 -34.55 17.04 44.91
N ASN A 89 -33.99 16.66 43.78
CA ASN A 89 -34.56 16.93 42.46
C ASN A 89 -34.85 15.63 41.69
N ASP A 90 -34.81 14.49 42.41
CA ASP A 90 -34.94 13.15 41.86
C ASP A 90 -36.33 12.95 41.27
N LYS A 91 -36.38 12.87 39.94
CA LYS A 91 -37.61 12.60 39.20
C LYS A 91 -37.95 11.12 39.13
N SER A 92 -37.03 10.25 39.55
CA SER A 92 -37.22 8.79 39.59
C SER A 92 -37.98 8.35 40.84
N LEU A 93 -37.98 9.15 41.91
CA LEU A 93 -38.80 8.89 43.09
C LEU A 93 -40.27 8.86 42.68
N GLY A 94 -40.84 7.66 42.73
CA GLY A 94 -42.24 7.43 42.39
C GLY A 94 -43.18 8.07 43.40
N LYS A 95 -44.43 8.28 42.99
CA LYS A 95 -45.51 8.74 43.87
C LYS A 95 -45.54 7.95 45.18
N ASP A 96 -45.51 6.62 45.11
CA ASP A 96 -45.64 5.74 46.27
C ASP A 96 -44.48 5.89 47.27
N GLN A 97 -43.27 6.17 46.75
CA GLN A 97 -42.09 6.43 47.58
C GLN A 97 -42.21 7.76 48.31
N LEU A 98 -42.59 8.82 47.59
CA LEU A 98 -42.83 10.14 48.19
C LEU A 98 -43.98 10.11 49.21
N GLN A 99 -45.07 9.37 48.92
CA GLN A 99 -46.20 9.19 49.83
C GLN A 99 -45.81 8.49 51.14
N SER A 100 -44.87 7.55 51.08
CA SER A 100 -44.45 6.81 52.25
C SER A 100 -43.50 7.62 53.14
N LEU A 101 -42.68 8.51 52.57
CA LEU A 101 -41.84 9.45 53.32
C LEU A 101 -42.65 10.63 53.89
N ALA A 102 -43.66 11.09 53.16
CA ALA A 102 -44.46 12.24 53.55
C ALA A 102 -45.23 12.00 54.86
N GLY A 103 -45.27 13.02 55.72
CA GLY A 103 -45.89 12.98 57.05
C GLY A 103 -44.90 12.82 58.20
N ASN A 104 -43.75 12.18 57.96
CA ASN A 104 -42.67 12.03 58.95
C ASN A 104 -41.42 12.86 58.60
N ILE A 105 -41.32 13.28 57.33
CA ILE A 105 -40.15 13.95 56.77
C ILE A 105 -40.61 15.24 56.09
N LEU A 106 -39.85 16.33 56.24
CA LEU A 106 -40.04 17.53 55.44
C LEU A 106 -39.30 17.38 54.12
N ILE A 107 -40.04 17.16 53.04
CA ILE A 107 -39.47 16.95 51.71
C ILE A 107 -39.59 18.26 50.92
N ARG A 108 -38.49 18.68 50.31
CA ARG A 108 -38.45 19.83 49.40
C ARG A 108 -37.85 19.45 48.06
N LEU A 109 -38.46 19.98 47.00
CA LEU A 109 -38.05 19.77 45.63
C LEU A 109 -37.35 21.01 45.11
N ILE A 110 -36.12 20.83 44.66
CA ILE A 110 -35.33 21.87 44.02
C ILE A 110 -35.24 21.62 42.51
N LYS A 111 -35.25 22.69 41.72
CA LYS A 111 -35.14 22.58 40.26
C LYS A 111 -33.70 22.44 39.80
N THR A 112 -32.79 23.12 40.49
CA THR A 112 -31.36 23.09 40.21
C THR A 112 -30.80 21.69 40.44
N ASN A 113 -29.89 21.27 39.56
CA ASN A 113 -29.20 20.00 39.69
C ASN A 113 -27.77 20.23 40.16
N TYR A 114 -27.59 20.21 41.48
CA TYR A 114 -26.29 20.19 42.11
C TYR A 114 -25.72 18.78 42.02
N GLN A 115 -24.42 18.72 41.77
CA GLN A 115 -23.76 17.44 41.71
C GLN A 115 -23.52 16.86 43.11
N GLY A 116 -23.22 15.56 43.21
CA GLY A 116 -22.86 14.97 44.49
C GLY A 116 -24.05 14.85 45.45
N SER A 117 -23.73 14.42 46.67
CA SER A 117 -24.68 14.27 47.76
C SER A 117 -24.10 14.85 49.04
N VAL A 118 -24.94 15.47 49.85
CA VAL A 118 -24.55 16.06 51.13
C VAL A 118 -25.44 15.46 52.21
N LEU A 119 -24.81 14.96 53.28
CA LEU A 119 -25.50 14.48 54.48
C LEU A 119 -24.94 15.25 55.68
N LEU A 120 -25.83 15.85 56.45
CA LEU A 120 -25.49 16.59 57.68
C LEU A 120 -26.35 16.04 58.81
N SER A 121 -25.76 15.79 59.98
CA SER A 121 -26.50 15.30 61.14
C SER A 121 -26.23 16.13 62.38
N ASP A 122 -27.25 16.23 63.24
CA ASP A 122 -27.18 16.82 64.58
C ASP A 122 -26.53 18.21 64.62
N VAL A 123 -26.96 19.07 63.70
CA VAL A 123 -26.54 20.48 63.58
C VAL A 123 -26.65 21.16 64.95
N GLY A 124 -25.50 21.49 65.55
CA GLY A 124 -25.41 21.90 66.95
C GLY A 124 -24.37 21.07 67.73
N ALA A 125 -24.80 20.43 68.82
CA ALA A 125 -23.89 19.86 69.83
C ALA A 125 -23.09 18.62 69.38
N ASN A 126 -23.46 17.96 68.27
CA ASN A 126 -22.76 16.81 67.69
C ASN A 126 -22.71 16.87 66.16
N PHE A 127 -22.44 18.07 65.63
CA PHE A 127 -22.55 18.31 64.20
C PHE A 127 -21.54 17.47 63.41
N ASN A 128 -22.05 16.54 62.59
CA ASN A 128 -21.29 15.75 61.64
C ASN A 128 -21.75 16.03 60.21
N GLY A 129 -20.84 15.81 59.26
CA GLY A 129 -21.13 16.01 57.85
C GLY A 129 -20.36 15.04 56.96
N LEU A 130 -21.00 14.67 55.86
CA LEU A 130 -20.48 13.77 54.85
C LEU A 130 -20.80 14.34 53.46
N PHE A 131 -19.78 14.44 52.61
CA PHE A 131 -19.93 14.77 51.21
C PHE A 131 -19.61 13.55 50.35
N PHE A 132 -20.45 13.27 49.37
CA PHE A 132 -20.24 12.23 48.38
C PHE A 132 -20.13 12.86 46.98
N ASN A 133 -19.11 12.52 46.20
CA ASN A 133 -18.96 13.08 44.84
C ASN A 133 -19.90 12.43 43.80
N GLY A 134 -20.77 11.50 44.20
CA GLY A 134 -21.81 10.87 43.39
C GLY A 134 -23.22 11.10 43.96
N THR A 135 -24.21 10.45 43.35
CA THR A 135 -25.58 10.39 43.88
C THR A 135 -25.74 9.24 44.85
N LEU A 136 -26.71 9.28 45.76
CA LEU A 136 -27.03 8.16 46.64
C LEU A 136 -27.75 6.99 45.92
N SER A 137 -27.54 6.83 44.60
CA SER A 137 -28.03 5.71 43.80
C SER A 137 -27.18 4.45 44.03
N ALA A 138 -27.75 3.26 43.78
CA ALA A 138 -27.01 2.01 43.92
C ALA A 138 -25.76 1.97 43.02
N LYS A 139 -25.90 2.47 41.79
CA LYS A 139 -24.80 2.52 40.82
C LYS A 139 -23.62 3.35 41.32
N ASP A 140 -23.87 4.56 41.84
CA ASP A 140 -22.79 5.43 42.29
C ASP A 140 -22.21 4.96 43.64
N LEU A 141 -23.02 4.38 44.53
CA LEU A 141 -22.55 3.85 45.83
C LEU A 141 -21.70 2.58 45.70
N GLU A 142 -21.89 1.79 44.64
CA GLU A 142 -21.04 0.63 44.30
C GLU A 142 -19.79 1.02 43.48
N ASP A 143 -19.74 2.24 42.93
CA ASP A 143 -18.66 2.73 42.08
C ASP A 143 -17.41 3.09 42.93
N GLN A 144 -16.35 2.30 42.77
CA GLN A 144 -15.04 2.51 43.41
C GLN A 144 -14.34 3.78 42.90
N ASN A 145 -14.83 4.36 41.81
CA ASN A 145 -14.39 5.64 41.28
C ASN A 145 -15.13 6.83 41.91
N ARG A 146 -15.83 6.61 43.02
CA ARG A 146 -16.44 7.67 43.83
C ARG A 146 -15.81 7.71 45.21
N PHE A 147 -15.74 8.89 45.78
CA PHE A 147 -15.25 9.09 47.13
C PHE A 147 -16.26 9.77 48.03
N LEU A 148 -16.20 9.35 49.28
CA LEU A 148 -16.79 10.04 50.41
C LEU A 148 -15.72 10.84 51.14
N LEU A 149 -16.11 12.03 51.53
CA LEU A 149 -15.34 12.96 52.32
C LEU A 149 -16.08 13.23 53.63
N ARG A 150 -15.43 12.96 54.76
CA ARG A 150 -15.90 13.43 56.05
C ARG A 150 -15.61 14.92 56.20
N LEU A 151 -16.63 15.70 56.51
CA LEU A 151 -16.53 17.15 56.64
C LEU A 151 -15.96 17.54 58.00
N GLU A 152 -14.95 18.40 57.97
CA GLU A 152 -14.34 19.04 59.14
C GLU A 152 -15.07 20.34 59.52
N ASP A 153 -14.74 20.96 60.66
CA ASP A 153 -15.51 22.06 61.25
C ASP A 153 -15.83 23.22 60.30
N GLU A 154 -14.83 23.79 59.62
CA GLU A 154 -15.05 24.89 58.65
C GLU A 154 -15.91 24.46 57.45
N GLN A 155 -15.75 23.21 57.00
CA GLN A 155 -16.54 22.66 55.89
C GLN A 155 -17.98 22.43 56.33
N LYS A 156 -18.18 21.90 57.53
CA LYS A 156 -19.50 21.69 58.12
C LYS A 156 -20.28 23.00 58.19
N GLU A 157 -19.66 24.08 58.65
CA GLU A 157 -20.26 25.42 58.66
C GLU A 157 -20.63 25.93 57.27
N TYR A 158 -19.75 25.74 56.28
CA TYR A 158 -20.03 26.09 54.90
C TYR A 158 -21.23 25.30 54.34
N PHE A 159 -21.20 23.97 54.47
CA PHE A 159 -22.23 23.09 53.90
C PHE A 159 -23.59 23.25 54.56
N ILE A 160 -23.67 23.58 55.86
CA ILE A 160 -24.98 23.85 56.49
C ILE A 160 -25.58 25.18 56.01
N GLN A 161 -24.75 26.21 55.82
CA GLN A 161 -25.21 27.49 55.28
C GLN A 161 -25.74 27.31 53.86
N LEU A 162 -25.02 26.53 53.04
CA LEU A 162 -25.41 26.17 51.69
C LEU A 162 -26.71 25.36 51.64
N TYR A 163 -26.78 24.31 52.46
CA TYR A 163 -27.98 23.49 52.57
C TYR A 163 -29.19 24.34 52.97
N ASN A 164 -29.02 25.25 53.93
CA ASN A 164 -30.08 26.17 54.33
C ASN A 164 -30.52 27.10 53.19
N GLU A 165 -29.59 27.61 52.38
CA GLU A 165 -29.94 28.40 51.19
C GLU A 165 -30.78 27.58 50.21
N TRP A 166 -30.33 26.38 49.88
CA TRP A 166 -31.06 25.53 48.93
C TRP A 166 -32.42 25.10 49.46
N PHE A 167 -32.45 24.70 50.72
CA PHE A 167 -33.63 24.15 51.34
C PHE A 167 -34.68 25.23 51.62
N TRP A 168 -34.27 26.36 52.21
CA TRP A 168 -35.19 27.40 52.64
C TRP A 168 -35.50 28.44 51.58
N LYS A 169 -34.53 28.76 50.71
CA LYS A 169 -34.64 29.85 49.74
C LYS A 169 -34.84 29.40 48.29
N GLU A 170 -34.12 28.38 47.82
CA GLU A 170 -34.16 27.99 46.40
C GLU A 170 -35.17 26.89 46.06
N ALA A 171 -35.53 26.04 47.03
CA ALA A 171 -36.53 25.01 46.81
C ALA A 171 -37.85 25.65 46.34
N GLU A 172 -38.42 25.10 45.26
CA GLU A 172 -39.61 25.66 44.63
C GLU A 172 -40.89 25.04 45.22
N LYS A 173 -40.81 23.77 45.63
CA LYS A 173 -41.96 23.02 46.12
C LYS A 173 -41.66 22.24 47.38
N GLU A 174 -42.69 21.96 48.16
CA GLU A 174 -42.64 21.14 49.36
C GLU A 174 -43.73 20.07 49.42
N ILE A 175 -43.43 18.97 50.11
CA ILE A 175 -44.34 17.87 50.38
C ILE A 175 -44.29 17.60 51.89
N LEU A 176 -45.40 17.85 52.56
CA LEU A 176 -45.60 17.64 54.00
C LEU A 176 -46.48 16.44 54.29
N THR A 177 -47.48 16.20 53.46
CA THR A 177 -48.50 15.16 53.65
C THR A 177 -48.58 14.23 52.45
N LYS A 178 -49.11 13.02 52.65
CA LYS A 178 -49.19 11.98 51.61
C LYS A 178 -49.96 12.44 50.37
N ASP A 179 -50.99 13.26 50.56
CA ASP A 179 -51.82 13.75 49.46
C ASP A 179 -51.06 14.75 48.56
N GLN A 180 -50.04 15.41 49.09
CA GLN A 180 -49.20 16.37 48.37
C GLN A 180 -48.11 15.71 47.52
N ALA A 181 -47.95 14.39 47.59
CA ALA A 181 -46.95 13.68 46.80
C ALA A 181 -47.24 13.74 45.28
N GLU A 182 -48.52 13.83 44.87
CA GLU A 182 -48.88 14.00 43.45
C GLU A 182 -48.78 15.44 42.98
N ASN A 183 -49.16 16.38 43.85
CA ASN A 183 -49.15 17.81 43.56
C ASN A 183 -48.46 18.56 44.70
N PRO A 184 -47.11 18.63 44.67
CA PRO A 184 -46.33 19.35 45.67
C PRO A 184 -46.72 20.83 45.70
N ILE A 185 -46.71 21.43 46.89
CA ILE A 185 -47.15 22.81 47.12
C ILE A 185 -46.01 23.77 46.79
N ASN A 186 -46.31 24.91 46.16
CA ASN A 186 -45.30 25.95 45.94
C ASN A 186 -44.93 26.63 47.26
N ILE A 187 -43.64 26.86 47.48
CA ILE A 187 -43.16 27.56 48.67
C ILE A 187 -43.40 29.07 48.50
N GLU A 188 -44.27 29.65 49.31
CA GLU A 188 -44.68 31.06 49.16
C GLU A 188 -43.77 32.05 49.90
N SER A 189 -43.11 31.63 50.98
CA SER A 189 -42.18 32.47 51.74
C SER A 189 -41.18 31.66 52.57
N GLN A 190 -40.02 32.26 52.83
CA GLN A 190 -38.99 31.66 53.66
C GLN A 190 -39.40 31.81 55.14
N PRO A 191 -39.25 30.76 55.97
CA PRO A 191 -39.70 30.82 57.36
C PRO A 191 -38.83 31.72 58.24
N PHE A 192 -37.64 32.11 57.79
CA PHE A 192 -36.70 32.94 58.53
C PHE A 192 -35.97 33.92 57.61
N ASP A 193 -35.63 35.10 58.13
CA ASP A 193 -34.69 36.03 57.52
C ASP A 193 -33.26 35.48 57.73
N PHE A 194 -32.86 34.54 56.88
CA PHE A 194 -31.50 34.06 56.88
C PHE A 194 -30.58 35.09 56.21
N ILE A 195 -29.52 35.47 56.90
CA ILE A 195 -28.34 36.04 56.24
C ILE A 195 -27.60 34.85 55.65
N PHE A 196 -27.91 34.55 54.39
CA PHE A 196 -27.09 33.62 53.65
C PHE A 196 -25.71 34.26 53.47
N PRO A 197 -24.60 33.53 53.70
CA PRO A 197 -23.30 34.01 53.24
C PRO A 197 -23.43 34.38 51.77
N ASN A 198 -22.61 35.30 51.26
CA ASN A 198 -22.45 35.34 49.81
C ASN A 198 -21.74 34.02 49.51
N PRO A 199 -22.44 33.03 48.95
CA PRO A 199 -21.81 31.77 48.64
C PRO A 199 -20.68 32.14 47.69
N ASP A 200 -19.49 31.62 47.90
CA ASP A 200 -18.53 31.48 46.82
C ASP A 200 -19.12 30.45 45.84
N TYR A 201 -20.33 30.70 45.30
CA TYR A 201 -20.87 29.98 44.17
C TYR A 201 -20.00 30.38 43.01
N ILE A 202 -19.12 29.47 42.73
CA ILE A 202 -18.28 29.60 41.59
C ILE A 202 -19.11 29.06 40.43
N SER A 203 -19.64 29.96 39.59
CA SER A 203 -20.13 29.58 38.26
C SER A 203 -19.04 28.79 37.53
N VAL A 204 -19.38 28.04 36.47
CA VAL A 204 -18.36 27.30 35.69
C VAL A 204 -17.15 28.20 35.33
N GLU A 205 -17.40 29.46 34.99
CA GLU A 205 -16.37 30.49 34.72
C GLU A 205 -15.50 30.81 35.94
N GLY A 206 -16.09 30.91 37.14
CA GLY A 206 -15.29 31.11 38.34
C GLY A 206 -14.43 29.87 38.66
N ILE A 207 -14.87 28.66 38.29
CA ILE A 207 -14.17 27.41 38.63
C ILE A 207 -12.87 27.42 37.83
N GLU A 208 -12.96 27.76 36.56
CA GLU A 208 -11.81 27.98 35.68
C GLU A 208 -10.87 29.06 36.21
N LYS A 209 -11.41 30.18 36.70
CA LYS A 209 -10.59 31.23 37.31
C LYS A 209 -9.83 30.71 38.52
N THR A 210 -10.50 29.99 39.41
CA THR A 210 -9.89 29.45 40.64
C THR A 210 -8.84 28.39 40.32
N ILE A 211 -9.10 27.52 39.34
CA ILE A 211 -8.13 26.55 38.85
C ILE A 211 -6.90 27.28 38.28
N SER A 212 -7.12 28.30 37.45
CA SER A 212 -6.03 29.10 36.88
C SER A 212 -5.19 29.76 37.97
N GLU A 213 -5.81 30.26 39.03
CA GLU A 213 -5.13 30.84 40.19
C GLU A 213 -4.29 29.80 40.95
N ILE A 214 -4.80 28.59 41.19
CA ILE A 214 -4.03 27.50 41.85
C ILE A 214 -2.83 27.11 40.99
N ILE A 215 -3.05 26.92 39.70
CA ILE A 215 -2.05 26.54 38.71
C ILE A 215 -0.95 27.62 38.60
N ALA A 216 -1.32 28.90 38.66
CA ALA A 216 -0.38 30.02 38.59
C ALA A 216 0.62 30.06 39.77
N GLN A 217 0.34 29.37 40.89
CA GLN A 217 1.23 29.32 42.05
C GLN A 217 2.48 28.44 41.85
N LYS A 218 2.58 27.69 40.73
CA LYS A 218 3.77 26.91 40.29
C LYS A 218 4.33 25.91 41.32
N THR A 219 3.51 25.45 42.26
CA THR A 219 3.83 24.34 43.16
C THR A 219 3.42 23.01 42.52
N ASN A 220 3.80 21.86 43.07
CA ASN A 220 3.41 20.55 42.54
C ASN A 220 1.88 20.41 42.51
N VAL A 221 1.26 20.74 41.37
CA VAL A 221 -0.19 20.72 41.21
C VAL A 221 -0.57 19.38 40.61
N HIS A 222 -1.49 18.70 41.29
CA HIS A 222 -2.15 17.51 40.80
C HIS A 222 -3.52 17.92 40.27
N ILE A 223 -3.81 17.53 39.04
CA ILE A 223 -5.10 17.76 38.40
C ILE A 223 -5.62 16.45 37.85
N SER A 224 -6.86 16.13 38.14
CA SER A 224 -7.57 15.00 37.55
C SER A 224 -8.80 15.50 36.82
N LEU A 225 -8.95 15.03 35.60
CA LEU A 225 -9.97 15.49 34.66
C LEU A 225 -10.53 14.30 33.91
N LYS A 226 -11.79 14.35 33.52
CA LYS A 226 -12.35 13.26 32.71
C LYS A 226 -11.62 13.16 31.37
N ASN A 227 -11.60 14.25 30.61
CA ASN A 227 -10.92 14.35 29.32
C ASN A 227 -10.20 15.69 29.21
N ILE A 228 -9.09 15.73 28.48
CA ILE A 228 -8.41 16.97 28.10
C ILE A 228 -8.96 17.43 26.74
N ASP A 229 -9.97 18.30 26.77
CA ASP A 229 -10.55 18.93 25.60
C ASP A 229 -10.03 20.37 25.39
N ASN A 230 -10.57 21.08 24.39
CA ASN A 230 -10.19 22.46 24.10
C ASN A 230 -10.51 23.42 25.24
N HIS A 231 -11.65 23.22 25.91
CA HIS A 231 -12.10 24.08 26.99
C HIS A 231 -11.17 23.93 28.20
N VAL A 232 -10.87 22.67 28.53
CA VAL A 232 -9.91 22.28 29.57
C VAL A 232 -8.52 22.85 29.31
N ALA A 233 -8.04 22.71 28.07
CA ALA A 233 -6.71 23.19 27.69
C ALA A 233 -6.57 24.72 27.77
N ASN A 234 -7.66 25.48 27.62
CA ASN A 234 -7.59 26.94 27.58
C ASN A 234 -7.16 27.54 28.93
N TYR A 235 -7.68 27.05 30.05
CA TYR A 235 -7.27 27.53 31.37
C TYR A 235 -6.08 26.76 31.96
N LEU A 236 -5.74 25.59 31.42
CA LEU A 236 -4.49 24.89 31.76
C LEU A 236 -3.22 25.59 31.24
N ASN A 237 -3.37 26.70 30.49
CA ASN A 237 -2.35 27.62 29.96
C ASN A 237 -0.96 27.02 29.67
N ASN A 238 -0.49 27.16 28.44
CA ASN A 238 0.82 26.67 27.95
C ASN A 238 2.06 27.18 28.72
N SER A 239 1.90 27.99 29.76
CA SER A 239 2.97 28.56 30.58
C SER A 239 3.25 27.78 31.88
N VAL A 240 2.50 26.70 32.14
CA VAL A 240 2.54 26.01 33.43
C VAL A 240 3.32 24.71 33.31
N SER A 241 4.32 24.58 34.17
CA SER A 241 5.22 23.44 34.26
C SER A 241 5.07 22.67 35.56
N ASN A 242 5.42 21.38 35.54
CA ASN A 242 5.39 20.46 36.69
C ASN A 242 3.98 20.09 37.18
N LEU A 243 3.01 20.06 36.27
CA LEU A 243 1.68 19.49 36.53
C LEU A 243 1.72 17.97 36.48
N CYS A 244 1.05 17.33 37.44
CA CYS A 244 0.69 15.91 37.35
C CYS A 244 -0.77 15.81 36.94
N VAL A 245 -1.02 15.37 35.71
CA VAL A 245 -2.35 15.27 35.11
C VAL A 245 -2.82 13.84 35.12
N TYR A 246 -4.02 13.61 35.63
CA TYR A 246 -4.72 12.34 35.60
C TYR A 246 -5.92 12.45 34.68
N THR A 247 -6.06 11.52 33.73
CA THR A 247 -7.15 11.56 32.75
C THR A 247 -7.55 10.16 32.29
N ASN A 248 -8.64 10.06 31.52
CA ASN A 248 -9.03 8.84 30.85
C ASN A 248 -7.98 8.39 29.84
N LEU A 249 -8.01 7.11 29.47
CA LEU A 249 -7.23 6.61 28.34
C LEU A 249 -7.78 7.12 26.99
N ILE A 250 -9.10 7.25 26.91
CA ILE A 250 -9.86 7.57 25.69
C ILE A 250 -10.39 9.00 25.69
N ASN A 251 -10.80 9.50 24.51
CA ASN A 251 -11.49 10.79 24.33
C ASN A 251 -10.72 12.07 24.69
N ASN A 252 -9.40 11.99 24.85
CA ASN A 252 -8.54 13.18 24.99
C ASN A 252 -8.19 13.79 23.62
N ASN A 253 -8.01 15.11 23.58
CA ASN A 253 -7.46 15.79 22.42
C ASN A 253 -5.92 15.66 22.40
N ILE A 254 -5.39 14.99 21.37
CA ILE A 254 -3.96 14.66 21.25
C ILE A 254 -3.09 15.91 21.09
N ASP A 255 -3.55 16.90 20.31
CA ASP A 255 -2.82 18.17 20.16
C ASP A 255 -2.66 18.87 21.51
N LYS A 256 -3.70 18.81 22.36
CA LYS A 256 -3.66 19.39 23.71
C LYS A 256 -2.79 18.60 24.66
N LEU A 257 -2.81 17.28 24.61
CA LEU A 257 -1.90 16.42 25.37
C LEU A 257 -0.44 16.77 25.07
N ASN A 258 -0.10 16.93 23.79
CA ASN A 258 1.27 17.27 23.37
C ASN A 258 1.72 18.64 23.85
N ILE A 259 0.84 19.64 23.78
CA ILE A 259 1.11 20.98 24.31
C ILE A 259 1.38 20.92 25.82
N LEU A 260 0.59 20.15 26.58
CA LEU A 260 0.78 20.02 28.02
C LEU A 260 2.08 19.28 28.36
N LEU A 261 2.42 18.19 27.66
CA LEU A 261 3.62 17.41 27.95
C LEU A 261 4.91 18.22 27.72
N ASN A 262 4.94 19.09 26.71
CA ASN A 262 6.10 19.94 26.39
C ASN A 262 6.52 20.89 27.53
N ASN A 263 5.67 21.09 28.54
CA ASN A 263 5.95 21.94 29.68
C ASN A 263 6.51 21.17 30.90
N ASN A 264 7.14 20.01 30.71
CA ASN A 264 7.58 19.12 31.80
C ASN A 264 6.43 18.62 32.70
N ASN A 265 5.23 18.51 32.13
CA ASN A 265 4.10 17.93 32.84
C ASN A 265 4.13 16.41 32.67
N SER A 266 3.65 15.70 33.69
CA SER A 266 3.49 14.25 33.65
C SER A 266 2.02 13.91 33.52
N MET A 267 1.68 12.93 32.68
CA MET A 267 0.28 12.55 32.45
C MET A 267 0.08 11.06 32.61
N PHE A 268 -0.96 10.69 33.36
CA PHE A 268 -1.19 9.33 33.85
C PHE A 268 -2.65 8.91 33.69
N VAL A 269 -2.86 7.60 33.57
CA VAL A 269 -4.18 6.95 33.72
C VAL A 269 -4.09 5.94 34.85
N TYR A 270 -5.12 5.93 35.69
CA TYR A 270 -5.23 4.99 36.80
C TYR A 270 -6.04 3.74 36.45
N GLU A 271 -5.74 2.66 37.16
CA GLU A 271 -6.50 1.42 37.10
C GLU A 271 -7.94 1.63 37.56
N GLY A 272 -8.90 1.16 36.77
CA GLY A 272 -10.33 1.33 37.03
C GLY A 272 -10.92 2.64 36.53
N LEU A 273 -10.08 3.63 36.15
CA LEU A 273 -10.47 4.93 35.63
C LEU A 273 -10.18 5.08 34.12
N GLU A 274 -9.87 3.99 33.40
CA GLU A 274 -9.45 4.05 32.00
C GLU A 274 -10.54 4.60 31.07
N ASN A 275 -11.79 4.26 31.38
CA ASN A 275 -12.96 4.58 30.57
C ASN A 275 -13.84 5.68 31.16
N GLU A 276 -13.91 5.80 32.49
CA GLU A 276 -14.70 6.81 33.20
C GLU A 276 -13.99 7.33 34.45
N ASN A 277 -13.17 8.37 34.27
CA ASN A 277 -12.63 9.14 35.37
C ASN A 277 -13.71 10.05 35.96
N ASN A 278 -14.20 9.66 37.14
CA ASN A 278 -15.15 10.42 37.93
C ASN A 278 -14.45 11.27 39.03
N TRP A 279 -13.12 11.24 39.09
CA TRP A 279 -12.31 12.05 40.02
C TRP A 279 -11.91 13.33 39.31
N GLU A 280 -12.80 14.32 39.24
CA GLU A 280 -12.43 15.62 38.71
C GLU A 280 -11.97 16.52 39.87
N PHE A 281 -10.68 16.83 39.94
CA PHE A 281 -10.14 17.66 41.02
C PHE A 281 -8.90 18.46 40.62
N VAL A 282 -8.59 19.51 41.37
CA VAL A 282 -7.31 20.24 41.32
C VAL A 282 -6.81 20.43 42.75
N THR A 283 -5.53 20.12 42.98
CA THR A 283 -4.91 20.36 44.28
C THR A 283 -3.46 20.76 44.16
N ASN A 284 -3.03 21.67 45.04
CA ASN A 284 -1.63 21.92 45.31
C ASN A 284 -1.27 21.39 46.71
N GLN A 285 0.00 21.06 46.95
CA GLN A 285 0.46 20.48 48.21
C GLN A 285 0.24 21.37 49.45
N ASN A 286 -0.13 22.65 49.26
CA ASN A 286 -0.03 23.66 50.30
C ASN A 286 -1.34 24.33 50.72
N ASP A 287 -2.36 24.50 49.87
CA ASP A 287 -3.44 25.43 50.25
C ASP A 287 -4.83 25.22 49.65
N LYS A 288 -5.04 24.50 48.53
CA LYS A 288 -6.39 24.41 47.93
C LYS A 288 -6.64 23.07 47.26
N PHE A 289 -7.81 22.51 47.52
CA PHE A 289 -8.37 21.36 46.81
C PHE A 289 -9.70 21.80 46.21
N ILE A 290 -9.95 21.46 44.96
CA ILE A 290 -11.21 21.76 44.28
C ILE A 290 -11.73 20.46 43.71
N ILE A 291 -12.97 20.10 44.01
CA ILE A 291 -13.67 19.00 43.34
C ILE A 291 -14.41 19.58 42.16
N ILE A 292 -13.75 19.57 41.02
CA ILE A 292 -14.37 20.03 39.78
C ILE A 292 -15.44 19.01 39.42
N ASN A 293 -16.56 19.44 38.86
CA ASN A 293 -17.36 18.50 38.12
C ASN A 293 -18.03 19.16 36.94
N ARG A 294 -17.65 18.72 35.74
CA ARG A 294 -17.99 19.38 34.47
C ARG A 294 -19.01 18.62 33.64
N LYS A 295 -19.71 17.64 34.21
CA LYS A 295 -20.53 16.69 33.45
C LYS A 295 -21.59 17.34 32.55
N ASN A 296 -22.06 18.57 32.84
CA ASN A 296 -22.90 19.36 31.94
C ASN A 296 -22.71 20.86 32.17
N SER A 297 -22.80 21.69 31.11
CA SER A 297 -22.82 23.17 31.20
C SER A 297 -23.96 23.73 32.07
N ASN A 298 -24.94 22.90 32.43
CA ASN A 298 -26.11 23.25 33.22
C ASN A 298 -26.06 22.74 34.67
N GLN A 299 -24.99 22.04 35.08
CA GLN A 299 -24.80 21.57 36.46
C GLN A 299 -23.76 22.45 37.16
N LEU A 300 -24.02 22.81 38.43
CA LEU A 300 -23.12 23.59 39.26
C LEU A 300 -22.16 22.63 40.01
N GLY A 301 -20.85 22.81 39.80
CA GLY A 301 -19.80 22.06 40.48
C GLY A 301 -19.48 22.63 41.86
N TRP A 302 -18.71 21.88 42.66
CA TRP A 302 -18.37 22.26 44.03
C TRP A 302 -16.97 22.86 44.13
N VAL A 303 -16.82 23.92 44.90
CA VAL A 303 -15.49 24.42 45.26
C VAL A 303 -15.46 24.62 46.77
N PHE A 304 -14.70 23.79 47.47
CA PHE A 304 -14.48 23.94 48.89
C PHE A 304 -13.09 23.42 49.24
N ASN A 305 -12.45 24.06 50.22
CA ASN A 305 -11.08 23.72 50.59
C ASN A 305 -11.05 22.41 51.39
N LEU A 306 -10.12 21.51 51.07
CA LEU A 306 -9.75 20.41 51.96
C LEU A 306 -8.78 20.89 53.03
N THR A 307 -8.85 20.30 54.21
CA THR A 307 -7.84 20.48 55.26
C THR A 307 -6.51 19.85 54.84
N LEU A 308 -5.39 20.28 55.44
CA LEU A 308 -4.08 19.69 55.16
C LEU A 308 -4.07 18.16 55.34
N GLN A 309 -4.76 17.64 56.36
CA GLN A 309 -4.86 16.20 56.59
C GLN A 309 -5.62 15.49 55.46
N GLN A 310 -6.75 16.05 55.03
CA GLN A 310 -7.51 15.52 53.90
C GLN A 310 -6.70 15.56 52.59
N ILE A 311 -5.92 16.62 52.35
CA ILE A 311 -5.01 16.70 51.19
C ILE A 311 -3.96 15.58 51.27
N GLN A 312 -3.33 15.38 52.43
CA GLN A 312 -2.33 14.32 52.61
C GLN A 312 -2.94 12.93 52.41
N ASP A 313 -4.12 12.67 52.96
CA ASP A 313 -4.83 11.41 52.78
C ASP A 313 -5.17 11.17 51.30
N PHE A 314 -5.63 12.21 50.60
CA PHE A 314 -5.92 12.15 49.18
C PHE A 314 -4.66 11.89 48.34
N LEU A 315 -3.57 12.62 48.60
CA LEU A 315 -2.29 12.43 47.92
C LEU A 315 -1.69 11.05 48.19
N ASN A 316 -1.83 10.53 49.41
CA ASN A 316 -1.44 9.17 49.75
C ASN A 316 -2.24 8.15 48.96
N ILE A 317 -3.55 8.35 48.82
CA ILE A 317 -4.39 7.48 47.98
C ILE A 317 -3.92 7.57 46.52
N LEU A 318 -3.75 8.76 45.95
CA LEU A 318 -3.25 8.94 44.58
C LEU A 318 -1.90 8.26 44.35
N ASN A 319 -0.95 8.41 45.27
CA ASN A 319 0.37 7.81 45.18
C ASN A 319 0.33 6.27 45.26
N ASN A 320 -0.73 5.71 45.84
CA ASN A 320 -0.95 4.28 45.99
C ASN A 320 -1.94 3.71 44.96
N VAL A 321 -2.55 4.54 44.10
CA VAL A 321 -3.37 4.07 42.99
C VAL A 321 -2.45 3.63 41.86
N ASN A 322 -2.76 2.48 41.26
CA ASN A 322 -1.96 1.94 40.16
C ASN A 322 -2.07 2.83 38.94
N ILE A 323 -0.96 3.48 38.61
CA ILE A 323 -0.78 4.07 37.29
C ILE A 323 -0.67 2.92 36.29
N VAL A 324 -1.65 2.79 35.41
CA VAL A 324 -1.70 1.78 34.35
C VAL A 324 -1.11 2.32 33.07
N TYR A 325 -1.27 3.61 32.80
CA TYR A 325 -0.67 4.24 31.63
C TYR A 325 0.05 5.54 31.95
N THR A 326 1.15 5.79 31.26
CA THR A 326 1.86 7.08 31.23
C THR A 326 1.91 7.59 29.80
N TYR A 327 1.53 8.85 29.56
CA TYR A 327 1.60 9.41 28.21
C TYR A 327 3.04 9.76 27.83
N ILE A 328 3.44 9.39 26.62
CA ILE A 328 4.76 9.65 26.05
C ILE A 328 4.58 10.33 24.68
N ASN A 329 5.20 11.50 24.53
CA ASN A 329 5.20 12.23 23.27
C ASN A 329 6.05 11.52 22.20
N GLU A 330 7.27 11.10 22.53
CA GLU A 330 8.10 10.31 21.63
C GLU A 330 9.07 9.40 22.36
N GLU A 331 9.30 8.21 21.82
CA GLU A 331 10.30 7.26 22.31
C GLU A 331 10.79 6.38 21.17
N LYS A 332 12.05 5.94 21.26
CA LYS A 332 12.63 5.01 20.28
C LYS A 332 11.97 3.65 20.39
N ARG A 333 11.68 3.03 19.24
CA ARG A 333 11.04 1.70 19.18
C ARG A 333 11.82 0.62 19.95
N THR A 334 13.15 0.69 19.92
CA THR A 334 14.05 -0.16 20.73
C THR A 334 13.77 -0.13 22.23
N ASN A 335 13.41 1.04 22.78
CA ASN A 335 13.12 1.20 24.21
C ASN A 335 11.71 0.67 24.58
N LEU A 336 10.91 0.32 23.57
CA LEU A 336 9.53 -0.14 23.72
C LEU A 336 9.37 -1.64 23.49
N ILE A 337 10.43 -2.37 23.12
CA ILE A 337 10.38 -3.82 22.88
C ILE A 337 9.75 -4.55 24.08
N ASN A 338 8.79 -5.43 23.79
CA ASN A 338 7.96 -6.20 24.72
C ASN A 338 7.11 -5.34 25.68
N LYS A 339 6.95 -4.04 25.38
CA LYS A 339 6.02 -3.16 26.09
C LYS A 339 4.72 -3.04 25.33
N LYS A 340 3.64 -2.93 26.09
CA LYS A 340 2.29 -2.66 25.58
C LYS A 340 2.10 -1.15 25.53
N ILE A 341 1.62 -0.64 24.40
CA ILE A 341 1.27 0.76 24.23
C ILE A 341 -0.16 0.89 23.71
N TYR A 342 -0.82 1.98 24.05
CA TYR A 342 -2.11 2.37 23.50
C TYR A 342 -1.94 3.60 22.62
N LEU A 343 -2.42 3.50 21.38
CA LEU A 343 -2.36 4.56 20.38
C LEU A 343 -3.71 5.29 20.33
N PRO A 344 -3.80 6.56 20.80
CA PRO A 344 -5.03 7.34 20.80
C PRO A 344 -5.64 7.52 19.40
N ASP A 345 -4.81 7.80 18.40
CA ASP A 345 -5.26 8.03 17.00
C ASP A 345 -5.95 6.81 16.39
N GLU A 346 -5.53 5.61 16.80
CA GLU A 346 -6.00 4.34 16.25
C GLU A 346 -6.98 3.64 17.20
N ASN A 347 -7.23 4.23 18.39
CA ASN A 347 -8.07 3.70 19.46
C ASN A 347 -7.80 2.20 19.74
N ARG A 348 -6.52 1.81 19.77
CA ARG A 348 -6.11 0.42 19.94
C ARG A 348 -4.84 0.27 20.77
N GLU A 349 -4.75 -0.88 21.44
CA GLU A 349 -3.55 -1.33 22.12
C GLU A 349 -2.72 -2.22 21.19
N ILE A 350 -1.40 -2.05 21.22
CA ILE A 350 -0.45 -2.88 20.50
C ILE A 350 0.71 -3.27 21.42
N MET A 351 1.28 -4.44 21.19
CA MET A 351 2.55 -4.84 21.79
C MET A 351 3.66 -4.57 20.79
N ILE A 352 4.73 -3.90 21.22
CA ILE A 352 5.89 -3.67 20.36
C ILE A 352 6.77 -4.89 20.40
N ASN A 353 6.82 -5.62 19.29
CA ASN A 353 7.61 -6.85 19.18
C ASN A 353 9.07 -6.53 18.80
N GLU A 354 10.00 -7.39 19.22
CA GLU A 354 11.38 -7.30 18.74
C GLU A 354 11.45 -7.62 17.24
N ILE A 355 10.78 -8.71 16.83
CA ILE A 355 10.76 -9.23 15.46
C ILE A 355 9.31 -9.49 15.05
N ASP A 356 8.98 -9.13 13.82
CA ASP A 356 7.75 -9.51 13.12
C ASP A 356 8.09 -10.17 11.78
N GLU A 357 7.23 -11.08 11.33
CA GLU A 357 7.40 -11.78 10.05
C GLU A 357 6.22 -11.48 9.13
N LYS A 358 6.52 -10.97 7.92
CA LYS A 358 5.50 -10.62 6.93
C LYS A 358 5.70 -11.38 5.63
N ILE A 359 4.64 -12.04 5.19
CA ILE A 359 4.59 -12.66 3.86
C ILE A 359 4.02 -11.63 2.88
N LEU A 360 4.85 -11.21 1.92
CA LEU A 360 4.46 -10.29 0.85
C LEU A 360 3.77 -11.04 -0.30
N LYS A 361 3.14 -10.29 -1.20
CA LYS A 361 2.51 -10.85 -2.40
C LYS A 361 3.55 -11.53 -3.30
N LYS A 362 3.09 -12.56 -4.01
CA LYS A 362 3.85 -13.28 -5.04
C LYS A 362 4.25 -12.31 -6.15
N ILE A 363 5.50 -12.40 -6.60
CA ILE A 363 5.97 -11.67 -7.78
C ILE A 363 5.72 -12.56 -9.00
N GLU A 364 4.81 -12.14 -9.87
CA GLU A 364 4.50 -12.81 -11.12
C GLU A 364 5.16 -12.11 -12.31
N ILE A 365 5.32 -12.83 -13.42
CA ILE A 365 5.95 -12.33 -14.66
C ILE A 365 5.30 -11.04 -15.21
N PRO A 366 3.98 -10.83 -15.16
CA PRO A 366 3.37 -9.58 -15.62
C PRO A 366 3.87 -8.33 -14.87
N ASP A 367 4.42 -8.49 -13.67
CA ASP A 367 4.98 -7.40 -12.87
C ASP A 367 6.43 -7.04 -13.26
N LEU A 368 7.04 -7.83 -14.16
CA LEU A 368 8.44 -7.73 -14.58
C LEU A 368 8.52 -7.10 -15.99
N ILE A 369 9.08 -5.89 -16.06
CA ILE A 369 9.10 -5.07 -17.30
C ILE A 369 10.26 -5.46 -18.23
N SER A 370 11.28 -6.17 -17.72
CA SER A 370 12.45 -6.57 -18.51
C SER A 370 13.19 -7.73 -17.84
N ILE A 371 12.97 -8.96 -18.32
CA ILE A 371 13.77 -10.13 -17.92
C ILE A 371 14.75 -10.40 -19.05
N HIS A 372 16.02 -10.06 -18.87
CA HIS A 372 17.06 -10.32 -19.87
C HIS A 372 17.81 -11.62 -19.58
N ASP A 373 17.94 -12.00 -18.31
CA ASP A 373 18.54 -13.27 -17.92
C ASP A 373 17.95 -13.85 -16.61
N LYS A 374 18.48 -15.01 -16.20
CA LYS A 374 18.09 -15.70 -14.97
C LYS A 374 18.42 -14.89 -13.71
N ASN A 375 19.56 -14.20 -13.67
CA ASN A 375 19.96 -13.45 -12.49
C ASN A 375 19.07 -12.22 -12.28
N ASP A 376 18.69 -11.54 -13.36
CA ASP A 376 17.72 -10.44 -13.35
C ASP A 376 16.36 -10.90 -12.84
N PHE A 377 15.93 -12.10 -13.20
CA PHE A 377 14.69 -12.69 -12.71
C PHE A 377 14.75 -12.98 -11.20
N GLU A 378 15.81 -13.66 -10.75
CA GLU A 378 15.96 -14.11 -9.36
C GLU A 378 16.31 -13.00 -8.36
N SER A 379 16.74 -11.84 -8.84
CA SER A 379 17.09 -10.67 -8.02
C SER A 379 15.93 -9.69 -7.80
N ASN A 380 14.74 -9.97 -8.36
CA ASN A 380 13.58 -9.09 -8.17
C ASN A 380 13.12 -9.03 -6.71
N GLU A 381 12.89 -7.81 -6.25
CA GLU A 381 12.35 -7.50 -4.92
C GLU A 381 11.01 -6.77 -5.04
N PRO A 382 10.11 -6.92 -4.05
CA PRO A 382 8.92 -6.09 -3.94
C PRO A 382 9.29 -4.60 -3.85
N LYS A 383 8.52 -3.75 -4.55
CA LYS A 383 8.81 -2.30 -4.62
C LYS A 383 8.62 -1.56 -3.29
N GLN A 384 7.87 -2.12 -2.34
CA GLN A 384 7.57 -1.47 -1.07
C GLN A 384 7.59 -2.46 0.09
N PHE A 385 8.45 -2.18 1.06
CA PHE A 385 8.46 -2.83 2.37
C PHE A 385 7.79 -1.88 3.36
N ILE A 386 6.57 -2.19 3.79
CA ILE A 386 5.74 -1.30 4.61
C ILE A 386 6.07 -1.49 6.09
N ASP A 387 6.50 -0.42 6.76
CA ASP A 387 6.71 -0.41 8.20
C ASP A 387 5.39 -0.73 8.94
N PRO A 388 5.31 -1.84 9.71
CA PRO A 388 4.15 -2.15 10.54
C PRO A 388 3.88 -1.13 11.64
N LYS A 389 4.88 -0.35 12.07
CA LYS A 389 4.90 0.52 13.27
C LYS A 389 4.86 -0.20 14.62
N TYR A 390 4.72 -1.53 14.67
CA TYR A 390 4.61 -2.32 15.90
C TYR A 390 5.75 -3.32 16.14
N ALA A 391 6.83 -3.27 15.34
CA ALA A 391 7.98 -4.16 15.51
C ALA A 391 9.30 -3.43 15.25
N SER A 392 10.33 -3.72 16.03
CA SER A 392 11.68 -3.17 15.83
C SER A 392 12.32 -3.71 14.57
N LYS A 393 12.16 -4.99 14.27
CA LYS A 393 12.67 -5.63 13.06
C LYS A 393 11.57 -6.37 12.34
N VAL A 394 11.61 -6.36 11.01
CA VAL A 394 10.63 -7.07 10.19
C VAL A 394 11.35 -7.92 9.16
N ILE A 395 11.05 -9.22 9.17
CA ILE A 395 11.53 -10.17 8.17
C ILE A 395 10.42 -10.33 7.13
N TYR A 396 10.66 -9.79 5.94
CA TYR A 396 9.75 -9.91 4.82
C TYR A 396 10.10 -11.12 3.99
N HIS A 397 9.12 -11.97 3.70
CA HIS A 397 9.23 -13.16 2.87
C HIS A 397 8.45 -12.95 1.57
N TRP A 398 9.02 -13.35 0.42
CA TRP A 398 8.30 -13.36 -0.84
C TRP A 398 8.74 -14.53 -1.73
N GLU A 399 7.86 -14.87 -2.68
CA GLU A 399 8.06 -15.93 -3.65
C GLU A 399 8.20 -15.34 -5.04
N ILE A 400 9.18 -15.85 -5.80
CA ILE A 400 9.34 -15.59 -7.22
C ILE A 400 8.98 -16.87 -7.98
N HIS A 401 7.94 -16.79 -8.82
CA HIS A 401 7.41 -17.94 -9.57
C HIS A 401 7.95 -17.92 -11.01
N PRO A 402 8.80 -18.89 -11.40
CA PRO A 402 9.36 -18.92 -12.75
C PRO A 402 8.27 -19.19 -13.81
N PRO A 403 8.52 -18.80 -15.07
CA PRO A 403 7.65 -19.20 -16.17
C PRO A 403 7.59 -20.72 -16.22
N PHE A 404 6.37 -21.25 -16.18
CA PHE A 404 6.13 -22.68 -16.30
C PHE A 404 5.13 -22.95 -17.42
N LEU A 405 5.25 -24.13 -18.04
CA LEU A 405 4.28 -24.61 -19.03
C LEU A 405 3.21 -25.44 -18.30
N PRO A 406 1.94 -25.01 -18.27
CA PRO A 406 0.86 -25.81 -17.70
C PRO A 406 0.76 -27.22 -18.33
N LYS A 407 0.39 -28.23 -17.53
CA LYS A 407 0.37 -29.64 -17.97
C LYS A 407 -0.54 -29.92 -19.17
N ASN A 408 -1.58 -29.10 -19.37
CA ASN A 408 -2.54 -29.25 -20.46
C ASN A 408 -2.31 -28.23 -21.60
N SER A 409 -1.17 -27.52 -21.59
CA SER A 409 -0.85 -26.58 -22.65
C SER A 409 -0.64 -27.32 -23.96
N GLN A 410 -1.38 -26.89 -24.98
CA GLN A 410 -1.21 -27.38 -26.35
C GLN A 410 -0.23 -26.48 -27.10
N LYS A 411 0.54 -27.08 -28.01
CA LYS A 411 1.45 -26.34 -28.88
C LYS A 411 0.61 -25.38 -29.75
N ASP A 412 0.90 -24.09 -29.66
CA ASP A 412 0.18 -23.10 -30.47
C ASP A 412 0.44 -23.32 -31.97
N SER A 413 -0.56 -23.00 -32.79
CA SER A 413 -0.46 -22.96 -34.25
C SER A 413 0.72 -22.14 -34.78
N LEU A 414 1.19 -21.13 -34.02
CA LEU A 414 2.36 -20.31 -34.34
C LEU A 414 3.64 -21.12 -34.48
N TYR A 415 3.82 -22.16 -33.68
CA TYR A 415 5.00 -23.02 -33.82
C TYR A 415 5.00 -23.76 -35.16
N HIS A 416 3.84 -24.22 -35.62
CA HIS A 416 3.72 -24.83 -36.95
C HIS A 416 3.95 -23.81 -38.07
N LYS A 417 3.49 -22.56 -37.90
CA LYS A 417 3.81 -21.47 -38.83
C LYS A 417 5.31 -21.20 -38.89
N TRP A 418 6.00 -21.17 -37.74
CA TRP A 418 7.46 -20.99 -37.69
C TRP A 418 8.23 -22.15 -38.31
N GLU A 419 7.89 -23.40 -38.00
CA GLU A 419 8.50 -24.58 -38.63
C GLU A 419 8.32 -24.54 -40.15
N LYS A 420 7.11 -24.19 -40.61
CA LYS A 420 6.82 -24.02 -42.04
C LYS A 420 7.65 -22.91 -42.68
N SER A 421 7.74 -21.74 -42.06
CA SER A 421 8.55 -20.62 -42.57
C SER A 421 10.04 -20.95 -42.61
N HIS A 422 10.54 -21.70 -41.63
CA HIS A 422 11.93 -22.16 -41.62
C HIS A 422 12.21 -23.17 -42.75
N LEU A 423 11.27 -24.10 -43.01
CA LEU A 423 11.35 -25.02 -44.16
C LEU A 423 11.27 -24.29 -45.51
N GLU A 424 10.41 -23.29 -45.64
CA GLU A 424 10.30 -22.46 -46.86
C GLU A 424 11.58 -21.66 -47.11
N LEU A 425 12.23 -21.17 -46.05
CA LEU A 425 13.52 -20.50 -46.14
C LEU A 425 14.62 -21.46 -46.63
N HIS A 426 14.71 -22.66 -46.04
CA HIS A 426 15.66 -23.69 -46.50
C HIS A 426 15.45 -24.05 -47.97
N LYS A 427 14.20 -24.29 -48.38
CA LYS A 427 13.86 -24.55 -49.80
C LYS A 427 14.25 -23.39 -50.71
N SER A 428 14.06 -22.16 -50.25
CA SER A 428 14.43 -20.97 -51.02
C SER A 428 15.94 -20.88 -51.23
N ILE A 429 16.74 -21.22 -50.23
CA ILE A 429 18.20 -21.27 -50.30
C ILE A 429 18.67 -22.38 -51.25
N GLU A 430 18.10 -23.58 -51.14
CA GLU A 430 18.41 -24.69 -52.05
C GLU A 430 18.08 -24.33 -53.51
N ASN A 431 16.93 -23.69 -53.74
CA ASN A 431 16.56 -23.22 -55.07
C ASN A 431 17.53 -22.16 -55.62
N LEU A 432 18.15 -21.33 -54.78
CA LEU A 432 19.17 -20.39 -55.22
C LEU A 432 20.46 -21.11 -55.61
N LEU A 433 20.87 -22.15 -54.86
CA LEU A 433 22.03 -22.98 -55.22
C LEU A 433 21.82 -23.68 -56.56
N VAL A 434 20.65 -24.31 -56.77
CA VAL A 434 20.30 -24.96 -58.04
C VAL A 434 20.35 -23.96 -59.19
N LYS A 435 19.80 -22.74 -59.02
CA LYS A 435 19.85 -21.69 -60.05
C LYS A 435 21.28 -21.23 -60.35
N ILE A 436 22.17 -21.18 -59.36
CA ILE A 436 23.59 -20.88 -59.57
C ILE A 436 24.23 -22.03 -60.38
N GLU A 437 23.94 -23.29 -60.03
CA GLU A 437 24.47 -24.46 -60.74
C GLU A 437 23.93 -24.61 -62.18
N GLU A 438 22.70 -24.21 -62.46
CA GLU A 438 22.17 -24.09 -63.84
C GLU A 438 22.90 -23.01 -64.65
N LEU A 439 23.31 -21.92 -63.98
CA LEU A 439 24.13 -20.89 -64.61
C LEU A 439 25.55 -21.40 -64.88
N ASP A 440 26.10 -22.22 -63.99
CA ASP A 440 27.44 -22.83 -64.04
C ASP A 440 27.54 -23.96 -65.07
N SER A 441 26.62 -24.94 -65.04
CA SER A 441 26.60 -26.11 -65.95
C SER A 441 26.42 -25.78 -67.44
N SER A 442 25.92 -24.58 -67.75
CA SER A 442 25.85 -24.07 -69.12
C SER A 442 27.16 -23.52 -69.68
N GLU A 443 28.24 -23.51 -68.88
CA GLU A 443 29.57 -23.03 -69.26
C GLU A 443 30.20 -23.80 -70.43
N GLY A 444 29.78 -25.04 -70.69
CA GLY A 444 30.27 -25.83 -71.82
C GLY A 444 29.98 -25.21 -73.21
N PHE A 445 28.95 -24.36 -73.31
CA PHE A 445 28.66 -23.61 -74.54
C PHE A 445 29.36 -22.24 -74.59
N LEU A 446 29.58 -21.61 -73.43
CA LEU A 446 30.14 -20.26 -73.29
C LEU A 446 31.68 -20.24 -73.29
N THR A 447 32.34 -21.32 -72.87
CA THR A 447 33.81 -21.44 -72.98
C THR A 447 34.29 -21.42 -74.44
N ARG A 448 33.46 -21.88 -75.39
CA ARG A 448 33.73 -21.73 -76.84
C ARG A 448 33.51 -20.31 -77.37
N LEU A 449 32.87 -19.46 -76.57
CA LEU A 449 32.51 -18.07 -76.89
C LEU A 449 33.43 -17.06 -76.17
N SER A 450 34.42 -17.54 -75.42
CA SER A 450 35.28 -16.74 -74.53
C SER A 450 36.01 -15.59 -75.22
N ASN A 451 36.24 -15.65 -76.54
CA ASN A 451 36.94 -14.60 -77.27
C ASN A 451 36.10 -13.32 -77.48
N PHE A 452 34.78 -13.37 -77.21
CA PHE A 452 33.90 -12.19 -77.27
C PHE A 452 33.60 -11.57 -75.89
N PHE A 453 33.91 -12.29 -74.81
CA PHE A 453 33.56 -11.89 -73.46
C PHE A 453 34.75 -11.21 -72.76
N HIS A 454 34.90 -9.91 -72.97
CA HIS A 454 35.85 -9.11 -72.19
C HIS A 454 35.43 -9.06 -70.70
N SER A 455 36.21 -9.77 -69.88
CA SER A 455 36.73 -9.37 -68.56
C SER A 455 35.82 -8.57 -67.62
N SER A 456 35.25 -9.26 -66.62
CA SER A 456 35.06 -8.80 -65.21
C SER A 456 34.04 -9.65 -64.44
N ASN A 457 33.15 -10.37 -65.13
CA ASN A 457 32.00 -11.02 -64.48
C ASN A 457 32.22 -12.48 -64.03
N TYR A 458 33.30 -13.16 -64.42
CA TYR A 458 33.49 -14.60 -64.15
C TYR A 458 33.79 -14.93 -62.67
N ASN A 459 34.47 -14.04 -61.92
CA ASN A 459 34.79 -14.26 -60.50
C ASN A 459 33.59 -14.14 -59.55
N ASN A 460 32.42 -13.71 -60.03
CA ASN A 460 31.27 -13.37 -59.18
C ASN A 460 30.33 -14.57 -58.90
N LEU A 461 30.32 -15.63 -59.73
CA LEU A 461 29.45 -16.81 -59.51
C LEU A 461 29.92 -17.68 -58.33
N ASN A 462 31.23 -17.95 -58.25
CA ASN A 462 31.81 -18.66 -57.11
C ASN A 462 31.65 -17.87 -55.81
N GLU A 463 31.73 -16.54 -55.86
CA GLU A 463 31.47 -15.68 -54.71
C GLU A 463 30.01 -15.73 -54.27
N MET A 464 29.05 -15.71 -55.22
CA MET A 464 27.63 -15.91 -54.93
C MET A 464 27.36 -17.31 -54.34
N LYS A 465 27.96 -18.37 -54.91
CA LYS A 465 27.83 -19.75 -54.41
C LYS A 465 28.34 -19.85 -52.98
N LYS A 466 29.51 -19.27 -52.71
CA LYS A 466 30.11 -19.23 -51.37
C LYS A 466 29.22 -18.50 -50.36
N LYS A 467 28.67 -17.33 -50.71
CA LYS A 467 27.75 -16.57 -49.84
C LYS A 467 26.45 -17.33 -49.55
N VAL A 468 25.88 -18.02 -50.53
CA VAL A 468 24.67 -18.83 -50.32
C VAL A 468 24.97 -20.04 -49.41
N GLU A 469 26.13 -20.69 -49.56
CA GLU A 469 26.55 -21.78 -48.68
C GLU A 469 26.86 -21.30 -47.25
N GLU A 470 27.46 -20.12 -47.07
CA GLU A 470 27.67 -19.50 -45.75
C GLU A 470 26.34 -19.22 -45.04
N ILE A 471 25.33 -18.72 -45.76
CA ILE A 471 23.98 -18.50 -45.22
C ILE A 471 23.32 -19.84 -44.86
N LYS A 472 23.45 -20.86 -45.73
CA LYS A 472 22.93 -22.21 -45.48
C LYS A 472 23.54 -22.83 -44.22
N GLN A 473 24.85 -22.68 -44.02
CA GLN A 473 25.55 -23.16 -42.84
C GLN A 473 25.06 -22.46 -41.57
N THR A 474 24.89 -21.14 -41.62
CA THR A 474 24.41 -20.32 -40.49
C THR A 474 23.03 -20.77 -40.02
N ILE A 475 22.09 -20.98 -40.94
CA ILE A 475 20.71 -21.41 -40.63
C ILE A 475 20.65 -22.88 -40.20
N SER A 476 21.62 -23.71 -40.63
CA SER A 476 21.71 -25.11 -40.20
C SER A 476 22.28 -25.25 -38.77
N GLN A 477 23.11 -24.30 -38.33
CA GLN A 477 23.75 -24.31 -37.02
C GLN A 477 22.93 -23.57 -35.94
N LYS A 478 22.18 -22.53 -36.33
CA LYS A 478 21.33 -21.73 -35.44
C LYS A 478 19.89 -21.73 -35.93
N LYS A 479 18.93 -21.95 -35.03
CA LYS A 479 17.52 -21.79 -35.41
C LYS A 479 17.22 -20.31 -35.57
N LEU A 480 16.20 -19.99 -36.37
CA LEU A 480 15.90 -18.60 -36.74
C LEU A 480 15.57 -17.71 -35.53
N TYR A 481 15.09 -18.28 -34.42
CA TYR A 481 14.78 -17.55 -33.19
C TYR A 481 15.99 -17.32 -32.28
N ASP A 482 17.11 -17.99 -32.54
CA ASP A 482 18.38 -17.78 -31.82
C ASP A 482 19.17 -16.59 -32.40
N LEU A 483 18.71 -16.02 -33.52
CA LEU A 483 19.27 -14.83 -34.15
C LEU A 483 18.60 -13.58 -33.59
N SER A 484 19.40 -12.57 -33.27
CA SER A 484 18.90 -11.24 -32.93
C SER A 484 18.10 -10.64 -34.09
N GLU A 485 17.26 -9.64 -33.79
CA GLU A 485 16.46 -8.94 -34.80
C GLU A 485 17.33 -8.38 -35.93
N LYS A 486 18.45 -7.74 -35.57
CA LYS A 486 19.42 -7.22 -36.53
C LYS A 486 20.05 -8.30 -37.41
N GLU A 487 20.46 -9.43 -36.83
CA GLU A 487 21.02 -10.56 -37.59
C GLU A 487 19.99 -11.15 -38.57
N ARG A 488 18.70 -11.18 -38.19
CA ARG A 488 17.63 -11.64 -39.09
C ARG A 488 17.42 -10.68 -40.26
N GLU A 489 17.40 -9.38 -40.01
CA GLU A 489 17.28 -8.36 -41.07
C GLU A 489 18.45 -8.42 -42.06
N GLU A 490 19.67 -8.53 -41.55
CA GLU A 490 20.88 -8.68 -42.37
C GLU A 490 20.83 -9.95 -43.24
N LEU A 491 20.35 -11.05 -42.67
CA LEU A 491 20.17 -12.33 -43.37
C LEU A 491 19.14 -12.22 -44.50
N TYR A 492 17.96 -11.65 -44.23
CA TYR A 492 16.92 -11.48 -45.25
C TYR A 492 17.37 -10.51 -46.35
N SER A 493 18.01 -9.40 -46.00
CA SER A 493 18.57 -8.44 -46.97
C SER A 493 19.63 -9.09 -47.87
N SER A 494 20.49 -9.94 -47.29
CA SER A 494 21.53 -10.66 -48.03
C SER A 494 20.94 -11.67 -49.01
N LEU A 495 19.91 -12.41 -48.61
CA LEU A 495 19.19 -13.35 -49.48
C LEU A 495 18.49 -12.64 -50.63
N GLU A 496 17.86 -11.49 -50.38
CA GLU A 496 17.18 -10.71 -51.41
C GLU A 496 18.17 -10.14 -52.44
N LYS A 497 19.30 -9.60 -51.98
CA LYS A 497 20.38 -9.14 -52.87
C LYS A 497 20.89 -10.28 -53.77
N LEU A 498 21.21 -11.43 -53.19
CA LEU A 498 21.67 -12.61 -53.93
C LEU A 498 20.64 -13.07 -54.96
N ARG A 499 19.35 -13.09 -54.61
CA ARG A 499 18.27 -13.45 -55.53
C ARG A 499 18.22 -12.50 -56.73
N ASN A 500 18.28 -11.19 -56.47
CA ASN A 500 18.25 -10.16 -57.52
C ASN A 500 19.47 -10.25 -58.44
N ASP A 501 20.65 -10.52 -57.89
CA ASP A 501 21.87 -10.62 -58.68
C ASP A 501 21.90 -11.87 -59.57
N ILE A 502 21.41 -13.01 -59.08
CA ILE A 502 21.24 -14.24 -59.87
C ILE A 502 20.26 -13.99 -61.03
N GLU A 503 19.15 -13.28 -60.77
CA GLU A 503 18.13 -12.98 -61.79
C GLU A 503 18.66 -12.03 -62.87
N LYS A 504 19.34 -10.94 -62.47
CA LYS A 504 20.03 -10.04 -63.42
C LYS A 504 20.98 -10.81 -64.31
N ARG A 505 21.76 -11.73 -63.75
CA ARG A 505 22.74 -12.52 -64.49
C ARG A 505 22.09 -13.51 -65.47
N LYS A 506 20.97 -14.13 -65.08
CA LYS A 506 20.17 -14.96 -65.99
C LYS A 506 19.68 -14.15 -67.19
N ASN A 507 19.22 -12.92 -66.97
CA ASN A 507 18.76 -12.03 -68.04
C ASN A 507 19.89 -11.57 -68.96
N LEU A 508 21.06 -11.20 -68.40
CA LEU A 508 22.25 -10.85 -69.19
C LEU A 508 22.69 -12.00 -70.10
N LYS A 509 22.76 -13.22 -69.55
CA LYS A 509 23.11 -14.41 -70.32
C LYS A 509 22.12 -14.69 -71.46
N ALA A 510 20.82 -14.48 -71.24
CA ALA A 510 19.82 -14.64 -72.30
C ALA A 510 19.99 -13.62 -73.42
N LEU A 511 20.38 -12.38 -73.08
CA LEU A 511 20.66 -11.31 -74.03
C LEU A 511 21.91 -11.61 -74.87
N ASP A 512 22.99 -12.04 -74.22
CA ASP A 512 24.26 -12.38 -74.88
C ASP A 512 24.10 -13.54 -75.87
N LEU A 513 23.34 -14.57 -75.49
CA LEU A 513 23.06 -15.70 -76.37
C LEU A 513 22.28 -15.29 -77.63
N LYS A 514 21.39 -14.29 -77.49
CA LYS A 514 20.63 -13.73 -78.61
C LYS A 514 21.56 -12.95 -79.56
N ASN A 515 22.48 -12.15 -79.01
CA ASN A 515 23.46 -11.40 -79.79
C ASN A 515 24.37 -12.33 -80.59
N TYR A 516 24.91 -13.38 -79.95
CA TYR A 516 25.78 -14.35 -80.61
C TYR A 516 25.09 -15.08 -81.79
N LYS A 517 23.84 -15.53 -81.60
CA LYS A 517 23.08 -16.16 -82.69
C LYS A 517 22.94 -15.21 -83.89
N THR A 518 22.67 -13.94 -83.61
CA THR A 518 22.53 -12.91 -84.64
C THR A 518 23.84 -12.69 -85.41
N GLU A 519 24.98 -12.65 -84.71
CA GLU A 519 26.30 -12.54 -85.35
C GLU A 519 26.64 -13.77 -86.21
N LYS A 520 26.37 -14.98 -85.73
CA LYS A 520 26.59 -16.21 -86.50
C LYS A 520 25.73 -16.30 -87.74
N ASP A 521 24.48 -15.87 -87.65
CA ASP A 521 23.58 -15.80 -88.79
C ASP A 521 24.08 -14.81 -89.85
N ASN A 522 24.66 -13.69 -89.42
CA ASN A 522 25.31 -12.74 -90.32
C ASN A 522 26.58 -13.32 -90.96
N GLU A 523 27.45 -13.99 -90.19
CA GLU A 523 28.65 -14.64 -90.71
C GLU A 523 28.32 -15.75 -91.73
N LEU A 524 27.23 -16.49 -91.49
CA LEU A 524 26.75 -17.52 -92.41
C LEU A 524 26.22 -16.90 -93.72
N LYS A 525 25.49 -15.78 -93.64
CA LYS A 525 25.05 -15.02 -94.83
C LYS A 525 26.24 -14.56 -95.67
N ASP A 526 27.30 -14.04 -95.04
CA ASP A 526 28.51 -13.62 -95.74
C ASP A 526 29.22 -14.80 -96.43
N LYS A 527 29.32 -15.95 -95.77
CA LYS A 527 29.90 -17.17 -96.37
C LYS A 527 29.09 -17.70 -97.53
N ILE A 528 27.76 -17.66 -97.46
CA ILE A 528 26.87 -18.04 -98.56
C ILE A 528 27.08 -17.11 -99.76
N TYR A 529 27.13 -15.80 -99.52
CA TYR A 529 27.41 -14.82 -100.58
C TYR A 529 28.76 -15.08 -101.29
N LYS A 530 29.80 -15.39 -100.51
CA LYS A 530 31.14 -15.71 -101.02
C LYS A 530 31.17 -17.04 -101.81
N LYS A 531 30.42 -18.04 -101.36
CA LYS A 531 30.25 -19.33 -102.06
C LYS A 531 29.60 -19.12 -103.43
N ASP A 532 28.55 -18.29 -103.52
CA ASP A 532 27.86 -18.02 -104.78
C ASP A 532 28.74 -17.24 -105.77
N SER A 533 29.59 -16.32 -105.28
CA SER A 533 30.56 -15.61 -106.15
C SER A 533 31.63 -16.55 -106.71
N LEU A 534 32.10 -17.51 -105.91
CA LEU A 534 33.05 -18.54 -106.34
C LEU A 534 32.40 -19.49 -107.36
N LYS A 535 31.14 -19.88 -107.15
CA LYS A 535 30.40 -20.73 -108.08
C LYS A 535 30.28 -20.10 -109.48
N LYS A 536 29.98 -18.80 -109.55
CA LYS A 536 29.99 -18.03 -110.80
C LYS A 536 31.37 -18.00 -111.49
N SER A 537 32.45 -17.97 -110.70
CA SER A 537 33.83 -18.02 -111.26
C SER A 537 34.18 -19.40 -111.81
N ILE A 538 33.75 -20.48 -111.13
CA ILE A 538 33.92 -21.86 -111.62
C ILE A 538 33.15 -22.08 -112.93
N GLU A 539 31.92 -21.57 -113.04
CA GLU A 539 31.16 -21.65 -114.30
C GLU A 539 31.86 -20.94 -115.47
N LYS A 540 32.49 -19.78 -115.22
CA LYS A 540 33.31 -19.10 -116.24
C LYS A 540 34.51 -19.94 -116.67
N LEU A 541 35.26 -20.51 -115.72
CA LEU A 541 36.41 -21.37 -116.00
C LEU A 541 36.02 -22.62 -116.78
N ASN A 542 34.91 -23.27 -116.43
CA ASN A 542 34.42 -24.46 -117.13
C ASN A 542 34.01 -24.16 -118.58
N LYS A 543 33.41 -22.99 -118.86
CA LYS A 543 33.19 -22.55 -120.25
C LYS A 543 34.50 -22.41 -121.03
N GLN A 544 35.54 -21.89 -120.38
CA GLN A 544 36.86 -21.72 -120.97
C GLN A 544 37.54 -23.07 -121.28
N ILE A 545 37.45 -24.03 -120.35
CA ILE A 545 37.97 -25.40 -120.54
C ILE A 545 37.26 -26.09 -121.73
N ASN A 546 35.94 -25.98 -121.82
CA ASN A 546 35.19 -26.60 -122.91
C ASN A 546 35.54 -26.01 -124.29
N ASN A 547 35.79 -24.69 -124.36
CA ASN A 547 36.30 -24.08 -125.59
C ASN A 547 37.67 -24.66 -125.97
N ASN A 548 38.61 -24.77 -125.03
CA ASN A 548 39.94 -25.31 -125.30
C ASN A 548 39.89 -26.79 -125.73
N LEU A 549 38.99 -27.59 -125.14
CA LEU A 549 38.77 -28.98 -125.57
C LEU A 549 38.28 -29.07 -127.01
N SER A 550 37.39 -28.16 -127.43
CA SER A 550 36.90 -28.11 -128.81
C SER A 550 38.01 -27.73 -129.82
N GLU A 551 38.99 -26.93 -129.41
CA GLU A 551 40.17 -26.62 -130.22
C GLU A 551 41.13 -27.81 -130.33
N ILE A 552 41.36 -28.53 -129.24
CA ILE A 552 42.16 -29.77 -129.24
C ILE A 552 41.54 -30.82 -130.16
N ASP A 553 40.22 -30.97 -130.15
CA ASP A 553 39.52 -31.92 -131.04
C ASP A 553 39.69 -31.56 -132.51
N LYS A 554 39.70 -30.27 -132.87
CA LYS A 554 40.04 -29.80 -134.23
C LYS A 554 41.48 -30.20 -134.61
N PHE A 555 42.45 -29.91 -133.75
CA PHE A 555 43.85 -30.30 -133.99
C PHE A 555 44.01 -31.82 -134.15
N SER A 556 43.24 -32.63 -133.42
CA SER A 556 43.28 -34.09 -133.55
C SER A 556 42.78 -34.58 -134.90
N LYS A 557 41.75 -33.93 -135.47
CA LYS A 557 41.20 -34.23 -136.79
C LYS A 557 42.18 -33.83 -137.89
N ASP A 558 42.80 -32.67 -137.76
CA ASP A 558 43.83 -32.21 -138.72
C ASP A 558 45.03 -33.16 -138.72
N LYS A 559 45.47 -33.63 -137.54
CA LYS A 559 46.53 -34.64 -137.42
C LYS A 559 46.18 -35.96 -138.12
N LYS A 560 44.94 -36.44 -137.99
CA LYS A 560 44.46 -37.65 -138.69
C LYS A 560 44.43 -37.47 -140.20
N SER A 561 44.06 -36.28 -140.70
CA SER A 561 44.08 -35.99 -142.13
C SER A 561 45.49 -36.05 -142.70
N ILE A 562 46.47 -35.47 -141.99
CA ILE A 562 47.89 -35.50 -142.39
C ILE A 562 48.44 -36.95 -142.36
N GLN A 563 48.08 -37.74 -141.34
CA GLN A 563 48.54 -39.13 -141.23
C GLN A 563 48.03 -40.01 -142.40
N ASN A 564 46.76 -39.85 -142.78
CA ASN A 564 46.19 -40.56 -143.92
C ASN A 564 46.86 -40.16 -145.25
N GLU A 565 47.32 -38.92 -145.37
CA GLU A 565 48.05 -38.43 -146.54
C GLU A 565 49.47 -39.03 -146.64
N ILE A 566 50.12 -39.27 -145.49
CA ILE A 566 51.42 -39.93 -145.39
C ILE A 566 51.32 -41.42 -145.75
N ASP A 567 50.27 -42.12 -145.29
CA ASP A 567 50.10 -43.56 -145.54
C ASP A 567 49.78 -43.84 -147.03
N LYS A 568 49.06 -42.92 -147.70
CA LYS A 568 48.81 -42.98 -149.15
C LYS A 568 50.10 -42.87 -149.97
N ARG A 569 51.04 -42.01 -149.56
CA ARG A 569 52.36 -41.88 -150.23
C ARG A 569 53.30 -43.07 -150.02
N LYS A 570 53.15 -43.83 -148.93
CA LYS A 570 53.93 -45.07 -148.71
C LYS A 570 53.44 -46.23 -149.59
N GLN A 571 52.14 -46.34 -149.83
CA GLN A 571 51.57 -47.38 -150.68
C GLN A 571 51.98 -47.23 -152.16
N ASP A 572 52.06 -46.00 -152.66
CA ASP A 572 52.49 -45.72 -154.04
C ASP A 572 53.98 -46.02 -154.30
N SER A 573 54.80 -46.17 -153.25
CA SER A 573 56.24 -46.47 -153.35
C SER A 573 56.61 -47.97 -153.33
N LEU A 574 55.67 -48.86 -152.94
CA LEU A 574 55.92 -50.29 -152.74
C LEU A 574 55.60 -51.18 -153.96
N THR A 575 54.87 -50.67 -154.96
CA THR A 575 54.51 -51.43 -156.18
C THR A 575 55.44 -51.21 -157.37
N GLN A 576 56.47 -50.36 -157.27
CA GLN A 576 57.47 -50.15 -158.33
C GLN A 576 58.76 -51.02 -158.18
N SER A 577 58.86 -51.92 -157.19
CA SER A 577 60.12 -52.64 -156.90
C SER A 577 60.04 -54.18 -156.81
N ALA A 578 58.92 -54.82 -157.19
CA ALA A 578 58.82 -56.27 -157.25
C ALA A 578 58.14 -56.73 -158.55
N ASP A 579 58.95 -56.88 -159.61
CA ASP A 579 58.81 -57.93 -160.66
C ASP A 579 59.86 -57.81 -161.81
N SER A 580 60.97 -57.10 -161.59
CA SER A 580 62.22 -57.31 -162.33
C SER A 580 63.11 -58.34 -161.63
N SER A 581 62.65 -59.59 -161.46
CA SER A 581 63.47 -60.74 -161.06
C SER A 581 62.76 -62.10 -161.27
N ASN A 582 62.60 -62.54 -162.53
CA ASN A 582 62.73 -63.95 -162.90
C ASN A 582 62.96 -64.06 -164.42
N LYS A 583 63.93 -64.92 -164.78
CA LYS A 583 64.37 -65.26 -166.13
C LYS A 583 63.28 -65.92 -166.97
#